data_AF-A0A2V8Q1Z0-F1
#
_entry.id   AF-A0A2V8Q1Z0-F1
#
_cell.length_a   1.000
_cell.length_b   1.000
_cell.length_c   1.000
_cell.angle_alpha   90.00
_cell.angle_beta   90.00
_cell.angle_gamma   90.00
#
_symmetry.space_group_name_H-M   'P 1'
#
loop_
_entity.id
_entity.type
_entity.pdbx_description
1 polymer ?
#
loop_
_entity_poly.entity_id
_entity_poly.type
_entity_poly.pdbx_seq_one_letter_code
_entity_poly.pdbx_strand_id
1 'polypeptide(L)'
;MLSGNMGKLSRRVLITALLVAGSFWISRDTTRAILKNVEVTDSQQSPTIIVTPQEGAPLQVLSTWIESSKPKDFRFVAQFQNQSGKGIRAYGIASETATSKQRNGHLQFMNLRSSIWQATEIRTVEFADSQEDQINSLRLTVDFVEFTDGATWGPDSGNSRDMLAGQREGAKLERQRLRRLLQAKGQEALVSDVQTSGSKGEPGKENHSAQWAEGYLNGVASVRRRLAQALASGNKEQIKAELSKPFDSSEEDHK
;
A
#
# COMPACT_ATOMS: atom_id res chain seq x y z
N MET A 1 66.56 35.60 -8.39
CA MET A 1 65.54 35.90 -7.37
C MET A 1 64.32 35.05 -7.67
N LEU A 2 64.17 33.94 -6.96
CA LEU A 2 63.05 33.00 -7.06
C LEU A 2 62.24 33.11 -5.77
N SER A 3 60.98 33.51 -5.91
CA SER A 3 59.92 33.47 -4.89
C SER A 3 58.64 33.21 -5.70
N GLY A 4 57.80 32.22 -5.44
CA GLY A 4 57.52 31.52 -4.19
C GLY A 4 55.99 31.41 -4.12
N ASN A 5 55.38 30.54 -4.92
CA ASN A 5 53.93 30.42 -5.04
C ASN A 5 53.48 28.97 -4.80
N MET A 6 53.81 28.44 -3.62
CA MET A 6 53.33 27.16 -3.10
C MET A 6 52.54 27.43 -1.82
N GLY A 7 51.24 27.68 -1.94
CA GLY A 7 50.43 27.98 -0.75
C GLY A 7 48.92 27.77 -0.84
N LYS A 8 48.38 27.26 -1.96
CA LYS A 8 46.91 27.15 -2.11
C LYS A 8 46.36 25.80 -2.56
N LEU A 9 47.20 24.84 -2.98
CA LEU A 9 46.70 23.52 -3.43
C LEU A 9 46.64 22.42 -2.35
N SER A 10 47.31 22.56 -1.21
CA SER A 10 47.33 21.47 -0.19
C SER A 10 46.15 21.47 0.78
N ARG A 11 45.37 22.56 0.88
CA ARG A 11 44.22 22.63 1.82
C ARG A 11 42.90 22.08 1.29
N ARG A 12 42.74 21.91 -0.03
CA ARG A 12 41.47 21.41 -0.61
C ARG A 12 41.42 19.89 -0.76
N VAL A 13 42.56 19.21 -0.78
CA VAL A 13 42.60 17.73 -0.89
C VAL A 13 42.43 17.05 0.48
N LEU A 14 42.77 17.71 1.58
CA LEU A 14 42.69 17.11 2.91
C LEU A 14 41.25 17.06 3.50
N ILE A 15 40.33 17.90 3.02
CA ILE A 15 38.95 17.96 3.54
C ILE A 15 38.07 16.88 2.90
N THR A 16 38.36 16.47 1.66
CA THR A 16 37.56 15.44 0.97
C THR A 16 37.87 14.02 1.45
N ALA A 17 39.09 13.75 1.94
CA ALA A 17 39.47 12.42 2.43
C ALA A 17 38.88 12.07 3.81
N LEU A 18 38.58 13.06 4.66
CA LEU A 18 37.99 12.83 5.99
C LEU A 18 36.46 12.64 5.98
N LEU A 19 35.77 12.98 4.89
CA LEU A 19 34.32 12.77 4.77
C LEU A 19 33.93 11.42 4.15
N VAL A 20 34.87 10.72 3.49
CA VAL A 20 34.58 9.40 2.90
C VAL A 20 34.91 8.25 3.86
N ALA A 21 35.78 8.46 4.85
CA ALA A 21 36.12 7.44 5.84
C ALA A 21 35.17 7.39 7.06
N GLY A 22 34.34 8.42 7.27
CA GLY A 22 33.42 8.50 8.42
C GLY A 22 32.04 7.83 8.22
N SER A 23 31.71 7.46 6.99
CA SER A 23 30.33 7.06 6.62
C SER A 23 30.11 5.54 6.61
N PHE A 24 31.13 4.73 6.95
CA PHE A 24 31.07 3.26 6.81
C PHE A 24 30.96 2.49 8.14
N TRP A 25 30.81 3.16 9.28
CA TRP A 25 30.82 2.52 10.61
C TRP A 25 29.56 2.70 11.47
N ILE A 26 28.45 3.23 10.93
CA ILE A 26 27.17 3.40 11.68
C ILE A 26 26.01 2.68 10.99
N SER A 27 26.22 1.44 10.56
CA SER A 27 25.11 0.58 10.14
C SER A 27 25.43 -0.87 10.43
N ARG A 28 25.25 -1.27 11.71
CA ARG A 28 25.04 -2.69 12.03
C ARG A 28 24.38 -3.02 13.38
N ASP A 29 24.16 -2.07 14.29
CA ASP A 29 23.59 -2.38 15.63
C ASP A 29 22.47 -1.43 16.11
N THR A 30 21.38 -1.30 15.34
CA THR A 30 20.15 -0.67 15.87
C THR A 30 18.92 -1.52 15.60
N THR A 31 18.94 -2.74 16.14
CA THR A 31 17.71 -3.40 16.60
C THR A 31 17.57 -3.11 18.10
N ARG A 32 17.32 -1.85 18.45
CA ARG A 32 16.88 -1.50 19.82
C ARG A 32 15.39 -1.26 19.76
N ALA A 33 14.64 -2.22 20.31
CA ALA A 33 13.25 -2.07 20.64
C ALA A 33 13.07 -0.77 21.45
N ILE A 34 12.40 0.23 20.87
CA ILE A 34 11.96 1.41 21.60
C ILE A 34 10.65 1.03 22.27
N LEU A 35 10.76 0.48 23.48
CA LEU A 35 9.65 0.37 24.43
C LEU A 35 9.47 1.72 25.11
N LYS A 36 8.45 2.47 24.72
CA LYS A 36 8.00 3.66 25.45
C LYS A 36 6.90 3.20 26.41
N ASN A 37 7.24 3.03 27.68
CA ASN A 37 6.29 2.71 28.73
C ASN A 37 5.44 3.95 29.02
N VAL A 38 4.16 3.89 28.67
CA VAL A 38 3.12 4.77 29.21
C VAL A 38 2.52 4.02 30.40
N GLU A 39 2.63 4.59 31.59
CA GLU A 39 1.91 4.11 32.77
C GLU A 39 0.40 4.29 32.53
N VAL A 40 -0.28 3.18 32.25
CA VAL A 40 -1.74 3.08 32.33
C VAL A 40 -2.05 2.25 33.57
N THR A 41 -2.66 2.90 34.54
CA THR A 41 -3.13 2.31 35.80
C THR A 41 -4.42 1.54 35.56
N ASP A 42 -4.30 0.39 34.88
CA ASP A 42 -5.26 -0.71 34.93
C ASP A 42 -4.48 -1.95 34.49
N SER A 43 -4.54 -3.06 35.22
CA SER A 43 -3.67 -4.24 35.01
C SER A 43 -4.07 -5.06 33.77
N GLN A 44 -4.47 -4.41 32.68
CA GLN A 44 -4.74 -5.01 31.39
C GLN A 44 -3.40 -5.21 30.67
N GLN A 45 -2.91 -6.45 30.70
CA GLN A 45 -1.66 -6.84 30.06
C GLN A 45 -1.68 -6.41 28.58
N SER A 46 -0.72 -5.56 28.20
CA SER A 46 -0.58 -5.14 26.80
C SER A 46 -0.22 -6.34 25.92
N PRO A 47 -0.88 -6.52 24.76
CA PRO A 47 -0.58 -7.59 23.82
C PRO A 47 0.90 -7.61 23.42
N THR A 48 1.47 -8.81 23.28
CA THR A 48 2.83 -8.98 22.78
C THR A 48 2.85 -8.85 21.25
N ILE A 49 3.60 -7.88 20.73
CA ILE A 49 3.77 -7.67 19.28
C ILE A 49 4.99 -8.45 18.80
N ILE A 50 4.78 -9.31 17.79
CA ILE A 50 5.82 -10.14 17.18
C ILE A 50 5.98 -9.72 15.72
N VAL A 51 7.06 -9.00 15.43
CA VAL A 51 7.45 -8.71 14.05
C VAL A 51 8.41 -9.80 13.59
N THR A 52 8.06 -10.54 12.55
CA THR A 52 8.94 -11.58 12.01
C THR A 52 9.88 -10.95 10.98
N PRO A 53 11.21 -10.93 11.20
CA PRO A 53 12.13 -10.44 10.18
C PRO A 53 12.04 -11.31 8.92
N GLN A 54 11.97 -10.69 7.76
CA GLN A 54 11.91 -11.36 6.47
C GLN A 54 13.09 -10.89 5.62
N GLU A 55 13.98 -11.81 5.27
CA GLU A 55 15.16 -11.51 4.49
C GLU A 55 14.76 -10.94 3.12
N GLY A 56 15.35 -9.80 2.74
CA GLY A 56 15.08 -9.13 1.47
C GLY A 56 13.69 -8.48 1.37
N ALA A 57 12.93 -8.38 2.46
CA ALA A 57 11.61 -7.74 2.44
C ALA A 57 11.69 -6.28 1.96
N PRO A 58 10.90 -5.86 0.96
CA PRO A 58 10.90 -4.47 0.47
C PRO A 58 10.40 -3.46 1.50
N LEU A 59 9.59 -3.92 2.45
CA LEU A 59 9.02 -3.13 3.53
C LEU A 59 9.65 -3.53 4.86
N GLN A 60 10.19 -2.55 5.58
CA GLN A 60 10.75 -2.72 6.92
C GLN A 60 9.80 -2.13 7.96
N VAL A 61 9.48 -2.89 9.01
CA VAL A 61 8.76 -2.33 10.17
C VAL A 61 9.74 -1.50 11.00
N LEU A 62 9.46 -0.21 11.17
CA LEU A 62 10.28 0.71 11.96
C LEU A 62 9.79 0.81 13.41
N SER A 63 8.48 0.92 13.58
CA SER A 63 7.86 1.09 14.90
C SER A 63 6.45 0.52 14.90
N THR A 64 5.99 0.17 16.10
CA THR A 64 4.67 -0.45 16.32
C THR A 64 4.11 0.03 17.65
N TRP A 65 2.81 0.34 17.71
CA TRP A 65 2.14 0.68 18.95
C TRP A 65 0.67 0.23 18.93
N ILE A 66 0.10 0.07 20.12
CA ILE A 66 -1.29 -0.31 20.32
C ILE A 66 -2.05 0.96 20.69
N GLU A 67 -3.04 1.32 19.88
CA GLU A 67 -3.91 2.46 20.17
C GLU A 67 -5.05 2.06 21.09
N SER A 68 -5.57 0.84 20.93
CA SER A 68 -6.56 0.27 21.84
C SER A 68 -6.35 -1.23 21.99
N SER A 69 -6.29 -1.70 23.23
CA SER A 69 -6.21 -3.12 23.57
C SER A 69 -7.56 -3.72 23.96
N LYS A 70 -8.66 -2.97 23.85
CA LYS A 70 -9.98 -3.38 24.33
C LYS A 70 -10.57 -4.48 23.44
N PRO A 71 -11.25 -5.50 24.01
CA PRO A 71 -12.08 -6.40 23.23
C PRO A 71 -13.07 -5.61 22.35
N LYS A 72 -13.33 -6.12 21.15
CA LYS A 72 -14.17 -5.52 20.09
C LYS A 72 -13.70 -4.18 19.52
N ASP A 73 -12.62 -3.63 20.04
CA ASP A 73 -12.05 -2.36 19.58
C ASP A 73 -10.52 -2.43 19.63
N PHE A 74 -9.93 -3.56 19.24
CA PHE A 74 -8.48 -3.65 19.19
C PHE A 74 -7.96 -2.90 17.97
N ARG A 75 -7.05 -1.97 18.21
CA ARG A 75 -6.40 -1.15 17.18
C ARG A 75 -4.91 -1.12 17.37
N PHE A 76 -4.21 -1.42 16.30
CA PHE A 76 -2.78 -1.55 16.25
C PHE A 76 -2.25 -0.77 15.06
N VAL A 77 -1.15 -0.06 15.25
CA VAL A 77 -0.55 0.76 14.21
C VAL A 77 0.92 0.40 14.06
N ALA A 78 1.37 0.30 12.81
CA ALA A 78 2.77 0.09 12.46
C ALA A 78 3.24 1.13 11.45
N GLN A 79 4.46 1.61 11.65
CA GLN A 79 5.19 2.36 10.64
C GLN A 79 6.09 1.42 9.86
N PHE A 80 5.97 1.53 8.54
CA PHE A 80 6.76 0.79 7.59
C PHE A 80 7.60 1.75 6.77
N GLN A 81 8.79 1.33 6.38
CA GLN A 81 9.62 2.03 5.40
C GLN A 81 9.75 1.18 4.15
N ASN A 82 9.56 1.79 2.97
CA ASN A 82 9.99 1.17 1.73
C ASN A 82 11.51 1.26 1.61
N GLN A 83 12.20 0.14 1.87
CA GLN A 83 13.65 0.05 1.73
C GLN A 83 14.08 -0.49 0.36
N SER A 84 13.13 -0.77 -0.53
CA SER A 84 13.45 -1.10 -1.92
C SER A 84 13.83 0.16 -2.68
N GLY A 85 14.77 0.07 -3.61
CA GLY A 85 15.09 1.17 -4.53
C GLY A 85 14.00 1.45 -5.57
N LYS A 86 12.77 0.97 -5.38
CA LYS A 86 11.66 1.01 -6.33
C LYS A 86 10.40 1.54 -5.67
N GLY A 87 9.53 2.19 -6.45
CA GLY A 87 8.19 2.54 -5.98
C GLY A 87 7.34 1.27 -5.81
N ILE A 88 6.58 1.19 -4.73
CA ILE A 88 5.61 0.11 -4.46
C ILE A 88 4.21 0.60 -4.84
N ARG A 89 3.52 -0.17 -5.68
CA ARG A 89 2.15 0.15 -6.14
C ARG A 89 1.07 -0.69 -5.48
N ALA A 90 1.43 -1.82 -4.88
CA ALA A 90 0.50 -2.58 -4.06
C ALA A 90 1.26 -3.38 -2.99
N TYR A 91 0.59 -3.66 -1.89
CA TYR A 91 1.13 -4.51 -0.83
C TYR A 91 0.02 -5.30 -0.13
N GLY A 92 0.41 -6.42 0.46
CA GLY A 92 -0.39 -7.22 1.38
C GLY A 92 0.39 -7.40 2.68
N ILE A 93 -0.20 -7.03 3.82
CA ILE A 93 0.38 -7.29 5.14
C ILE A 93 -0.53 -8.26 5.87
N ALA A 94 0.01 -9.41 6.25
CA ALA A 94 -0.67 -10.40 7.05
C ALA A 94 -0.47 -10.07 8.54
N SER A 95 -1.57 -10.06 9.28
CA SER A 95 -1.61 -9.99 10.73
C SER A 95 -2.27 -11.24 11.30
N GLU A 96 -1.66 -11.85 12.31
CA GLU A 96 -2.26 -12.96 13.07
C GLU A 96 -2.38 -12.54 14.53
N THR A 97 -3.60 -12.45 15.03
CA THR A 97 -3.91 -12.16 16.43
C THR A 97 -4.23 -13.45 17.16
N ALA A 98 -3.82 -13.56 18.43
CA ALA A 98 -4.14 -14.70 19.27
C ALA A 98 -4.71 -14.24 20.61
N THR A 99 -5.78 -14.90 21.03
CA THR A 99 -6.38 -14.79 22.37
C THR A 99 -6.06 -16.05 23.17
N SER A 100 -6.68 -16.23 24.34
CA SER A 100 -6.58 -17.49 25.09
C SER A 100 -7.32 -18.65 24.43
N LYS A 101 -8.27 -18.37 23.52
CA LYS A 101 -9.17 -19.38 22.95
C LYS A 101 -8.97 -19.61 21.46
N GLN A 102 -8.52 -18.61 20.71
CA GLN A 102 -8.48 -18.66 19.26
C GLN A 102 -7.33 -17.87 18.65
N ARG A 103 -7.12 -18.09 17.36
CA ARG A 103 -6.20 -17.33 16.51
C ARG A 103 -6.94 -16.89 15.26
N ASN A 104 -6.79 -15.61 14.90
CA ASN A 104 -7.43 -15.03 13.74
C ASN A 104 -6.35 -14.45 12.82
N GLY A 105 -6.33 -14.91 11.57
CA GLY A 105 -5.50 -14.36 10.52
C GLY A 105 -6.27 -13.35 9.70
N HIS A 106 -5.66 -12.21 9.39
CA HIS A 106 -6.21 -11.19 8.51
C HIS A 106 -5.13 -10.74 7.52
N LEU A 107 -5.50 -10.59 6.25
CA LEU A 107 -4.65 -10.01 5.23
C LEU A 107 -5.19 -8.64 4.85
N GLN A 108 -4.43 -7.59 5.14
CA GLN A 108 -4.73 -6.25 4.68
C GLN A 108 -4.04 -6.03 3.33
N PHE A 109 -4.84 -6.02 2.26
CA PHE A 109 -4.38 -5.75 0.91
C PHE A 109 -4.67 -4.29 0.51
N MET A 110 -3.69 -3.62 -0.11
CA MET A 110 -3.81 -2.24 -0.57
C MET A 110 -3.25 -2.08 -1.98
N ASN A 111 -4.02 -1.45 -2.88
CA ASN A 111 -3.58 -1.03 -4.21
C ASN A 111 -3.43 0.50 -4.27
N LEU A 112 -2.19 0.98 -4.28
CA LEU A 112 -1.75 2.37 -4.18
C LEU A 112 -1.74 3.09 -5.53
N ARG A 113 -2.92 3.27 -6.13
CA ARG A 113 -3.04 3.82 -7.49
C ARG A 113 -2.56 5.26 -7.59
N SER A 114 -3.02 6.16 -6.73
CA SER A 114 -2.65 7.58 -6.72
C SER A 114 -1.48 7.92 -5.79
N SER A 115 -1.16 7.02 -4.86
CA SER A 115 -0.16 7.24 -3.82
C SER A 115 0.91 6.16 -3.83
N ILE A 116 1.60 5.98 -4.97
CA ILE A 116 2.75 5.06 -5.06
C ILE A 116 3.67 5.31 -3.88
N TRP A 117 4.02 4.25 -3.15
CA TRP A 117 4.89 4.32 -1.99
C TRP A 117 6.34 4.35 -2.47
N GLN A 118 6.93 5.54 -2.42
CA GLN A 118 8.24 5.83 -2.98
C GLN A 118 9.36 5.15 -2.19
N ALA A 119 10.52 5.00 -2.82
CA ALA A 119 11.71 4.50 -2.13
C ALA A 119 12.04 5.40 -0.92
N THR A 120 12.44 4.79 0.19
CA THR A 120 12.75 5.41 1.50
C THR A 120 11.59 6.06 2.25
N GLU A 121 10.42 6.20 1.62
CA GLU A 121 9.23 6.79 2.25
C GLU A 121 8.73 5.90 3.40
N ILE A 122 8.30 6.56 4.48
CA ILE A 122 7.73 5.91 5.67
C ILE A 122 6.21 6.13 5.64
N ARG A 123 5.44 5.06 5.86
CA ARG A 123 3.98 5.12 5.97
C ARG A 123 3.48 4.41 7.20
N THR A 124 2.37 4.92 7.71
CA THR A 124 1.62 4.34 8.81
C THR A 124 0.53 3.43 8.24
N VAL A 125 0.41 2.22 8.77
CA VAL A 125 -0.65 1.27 8.46
C VAL A 125 -1.37 0.91 9.75
N GLU A 126 -2.68 1.08 9.75
CA GLU A 126 -3.57 0.74 10.86
C GLU A 126 -4.25 -0.60 10.61
N PHE A 127 -4.30 -1.40 11.67
CA PHE A 127 -4.93 -2.70 11.74
C PHE A 127 -5.99 -2.66 12.84
N ALA A 128 -7.19 -3.10 12.51
CA ALA A 128 -8.28 -3.26 13.46
C ALA A 128 -8.69 -4.72 13.51
N ASP A 129 -8.92 -5.23 14.72
CA ASP A 129 -9.47 -6.56 14.93
C ASP A 129 -10.54 -6.50 16.03
N SER A 130 -11.71 -7.05 15.75
CA SER A 130 -12.83 -7.04 16.68
C SER A 130 -13.05 -8.44 17.21
N GLN A 131 -12.45 -8.73 18.38
CA GLN A 131 -12.61 -10.00 19.07
C GLN A 131 -13.35 -9.87 20.40
N GLU A 132 -14.11 -10.89 20.77
CA GLU A 132 -14.79 -10.97 22.06
C GLU A 132 -13.82 -11.08 23.24
N ASP A 133 -12.70 -11.76 23.04
CA ASP A 133 -11.69 -11.99 24.07
C ASP A 133 -10.51 -11.00 23.94
N GLN A 134 -9.78 -10.82 25.04
CA GLN A 134 -8.55 -10.04 25.06
C GLN A 134 -7.50 -10.66 24.12
N ILE A 135 -6.92 -9.82 23.25
CA ILE A 135 -5.80 -10.22 22.41
C ILE A 135 -4.54 -10.28 23.28
N ASN A 136 -3.85 -11.42 23.23
CA ASN A 136 -2.64 -11.68 24.00
C ASN A 136 -1.38 -11.42 23.16
N SER A 137 -1.46 -11.69 21.85
CA SER A 137 -0.35 -11.43 20.93
C SER A 137 -0.83 -11.10 19.53
N LEU A 138 -0.01 -10.34 18.80
CA LEU A 138 -0.20 -10.01 17.39
C LEU A 138 1.10 -10.26 16.64
N ARG A 139 1.04 -11.01 15.54
CA ARG A 139 2.17 -11.25 14.63
C ARG A 139 1.94 -10.48 13.33
N LEU A 140 2.98 -9.83 12.82
CA LEU A 140 2.98 -9.15 11.52
C LEU A 140 3.99 -9.75 10.57
N THR A 141 3.58 -9.86 9.31
CA THR A 141 4.38 -10.36 8.20
C THR A 141 4.00 -9.63 6.91
N VAL A 142 4.98 -9.21 6.11
CA VAL A 142 4.74 -8.72 4.75
C VAL A 142 4.47 -9.92 3.85
N ASP A 143 3.27 -10.02 3.32
CA ASP A 143 2.81 -11.16 2.52
C ASP A 143 3.04 -10.95 1.04
N PHE A 144 2.84 -9.73 0.57
CA PHE A 144 2.89 -9.40 -0.85
C PHE A 144 3.37 -7.96 -1.06
N VAL A 145 4.18 -7.75 -2.09
CA VAL A 145 4.55 -6.42 -2.60
C VAL A 145 4.56 -6.50 -4.12
N GLU A 146 3.94 -5.53 -4.77
CA GLU A 146 4.09 -5.29 -6.21
C GLU A 146 4.73 -3.92 -6.44
N PHE A 147 5.81 -3.93 -7.20
CA PHE A 147 6.54 -2.73 -7.58
C PHE A 147 5.92 -2.06 -8.80
N THR A 148 6.30 -0.81 -9.02
CA THR A 148 5.90 0.00 -10.18
C THR A 148 6.28 -0.62 -11.52
N ASP A 149 7.38 -1.38 -11.59
CA ASP A 149 7.80 -2.13 -12.77
C ASP A 149 7.04 -3.46 -12.96
N GLY A 150 6.14 -3.82 -12.03
CA GLY A 150 5.36 -5.04 -12.05
C GLY A 150 6.05 -6.27 -11.47
N ALA A 151 7.31 -6.16 -11.02
CA ALA A 151 7.93 -7.22 -10.24
C ALA A 151 7.18 -7.40 -8.91
N THR A 152 7.15 -8.63 -8.40
CA THR A 152 6.47 -8.96 -7.13
C THR A 152 7.44 -9.58 -6.14
N TRP A 153 7.19 -9.40 -4.84
CA TRP A 153 7.90 -10.05 -3.75
C TRP A 153 6.91 -10.60 -2.72
N GLY A 154 7.30 -11.67 -2.03
CA GLY A 154 6.53 -12.27 -0.93
C GLY A 154 5.84 -13.58 -1.31
N PRO A 155 5.35 -14.33 -0.30
CA PRO A 155 4.67 -15.61 -0.51
C PRO A 155 3.31 -15.50 -1.21
N ASP A 156 2.65 -14.33 -1.16
CA ASP A 156 1.33 -14.10 -1.74
C ASP A 156 0.26 -15.08 -1.22
N SER A 157 0.27 -15.36 0.10
CA SER A 157 -0.57 -16.40 0.70
C SER A 157 -2.07 -16.12 0.59
N GLY A 158 -2.46 -14.86 0.40
CA GLY A 158 -3.85 -14.46 0.14
C GLY A 158 -4.18 -14.17 -1.32
N ASN A 159 -3.38 -14.61 -2.29
CA ASN A 159 -3.63 -14.42 -3.73
C ASN A 159 -3.86 -12.95 -4.13
N SER A 160 -3.07 -12.05 -3.54
CA SER A 160 -3.08 -10.61 -3.85
C SER A 160 -2.73 -10.34 -5.32
N ARG A 161 -1.88 -11.17 -5.94
CA ARG A 161 -1.58 -11.06 -7.38
C ARG A 161 -2.83 -11.29 -8.23
N ASP A 162 -3.63 -12.31 -7.91
CA ASP A 162 -4.87 -12.62 -8.61
C ASP A 162 -5.92 -11.52 -8.40
N MET A 163 -6.04 -11.02 -7.17
CA MET A 163 -6.86 -9.86 -6.84
C MET A 163 -6.53 -8.66 -7.73
N LEU A 164 -5.24 -8.33 -7.88
CA LEU A 164 -4.77 -7.24 -8.74
C LEU A 164 -5.05 -7.49 -10.22
N ALA A 165 -4.83 -8.72 -10.69
CA ALA A 165 -5.14 -9.10 -12.06
C ALA A 165 -6.63 -8.93 -12.35
N GLY A 166 -7.49 -9.37 -11.42
CA GLY A 166 -8.94 -9.16 -11.48
C GLY A 166 -9.29 -7.68 -11.55
N GLN A 167 -8.76 -6.86 -10.64
CA GLN A 167 -8.98 -5.42 -10.63
C GLN A 167 -8.64 -4.75 -11.97
N ARG A 168 -7.50 -5.11 -12.56
CA ARG A 168 -7.06 -4.58 -13.86
C ARG A 168 -8.01 -4.99 -14.98
N GLU A 169 -8.39 -6.26 -15.04
CA GLU A 169 -9.26 -6.77 -16.12
C GLU A 169 -10.69 -6.22 -15.99
N GLY A 170 -11.26 -6.20 -14.78
CA GLY A 170 -12.58 -5.62 -14.52
C GLY A 170 -12.66 -4.15 -14.89
N ALA A 171 -11.65 -3.36 -14.52
CA ALA A 171 -11.58 -1.97 -14.91
C ALA A 171 -11.44 -1.79 -16.43
N LYS A 172 -10.63 -2.61 -17.08
CA LYS A 172 -10.43 -2.58 -18.54
C LYS A 172 -11.71 -2.89 -19.29
N LEU A 173 -12.40 -3.99 -18.96
CA LEU A 173 -13.64 -4.40 -19.61
C LEU A 173 -14.77 -3.40 -19.37
N GLU A 174 -14.86 -2.85 -18.15
CA GLU A 174 -15.88 -1.85 -17.85
C GLU A 174 -15.65 -0.54 -18.61
N ARG A 175 -14.42 -0.04 -18.70
CA ARG A 175 -14.09 1.12 -19.56
C ARG A 175 -14.48 0.88 -21.00
N GLN A 176 -14.20 -0.32 -21.54
CA GLN A 176 -14.58 -0.66 -22.91
C GLN A 176 -16.10 -0.66 -23.09
N ARG A 177 -16.85 -1.26 -22.16
CA ARG A 177 -18.32 -1.29 -22.18
C ARG A 177 -18.91 0.12 -22.14
N LEU A 178 -18.46 0.95 -21.20
CA LEU A 178 -18.93 2.33 -21.03
C LEU A 178 -18.56 3.21 -22.23
N ARG A 179 -17.39 3.01 -22.83
CA ARG A 179 -17.00 3.71 -24.07
C ARG A 179 -17.91 3.35 -25.23
N ARG A 180 -18.25 2.06 -25.41
CA ARG A 180 -19.21 1.62 -26.44
C ARG A 180 -20.60 2.21 -26.17
N LEU A 181 -21.04 2.25 -24.92
CA LEU A 181 -22.31 2.86 -24.54
C LEU A 181 -22.36 4.35 -24.91
N LEU A 182 -21.31 5.10 -24.57
CA LEU A 182 -21.19 6.52 -24.91
C LEU A 182 -21.25 6.74 -26.43
N GLN A 183 -20.56 5.90 -27.20
CA GLN A 183 -20.54 5.98 -28.67
C GLN A 183 -21.89 5.63 -29.29
N ALA A 184 -22.58 4.60 -28.77
CA ALA A 184 -23.82 4.09 -29.35
C ALA A 184 -25.07 4.88 -28.94
N LYS A 185 -25.13 5.37 -27.69
CA LYS A 185 -26.33 5.97 -27.09
C LYS A 185 -26.12 7.38 -26.52
N GLY A 186 -24.90 7.90 -26.57
CA GLY A 186 -24.59 9.25 -26.09
C GLY A 186 -24.43 9.35 -24.57
N GLN A 187 -24.24 10.60 -24.12
CA GLN A 187 -23.87 10.92 -22.74
C GLN A 187 -25.02 10.68 -21.74
N GLU A 188 -26.27 10.93 -22.12
CA GLU A 188 -27.43 10.72 -21.24
C GLU A 188 -27.58 9.23 -20.84
N ALA A 189 -27.41 8.33 -21.81
CA ALA A 189 -27.42 6.89 -21.55
C ALA A 189 -26.26 6.46 -20.64
N LEU A 190 -25.08 7.07 -20.80
CA LEU A 190 -23.93 6.82 -19.94
C LEU A 190 -24.22 7.28 -18.49
N VAL A 191 -24.79 8.47 -18.30
CA VAL A 191 -25.18 8.99 -16.97
C VAL A 191 -26.18 8.05 -16.31
N SER A 192 -27.23 7.68 -17.05
CA SER A 192 -28.27 6.77 -16.56
C SER A 192 -27.68 5.42 -16.14
N ASP A 193 -26.82 4.82 -16.97
CA ASP A 193 -26.18 3.54 -16.66
C ASP A 193 -25.31 3.61 -15.41
N VAL A 194 -24.46 4.63 -15.27
CA VAL A 194 -23.58 4.80 -14.11
C VAL A 194 -24.36 5.04 -12.81
N GLN A 195 -25.51 5.73 -12.88
CA GLN A 195 -26.34 6.03 -11.71
C GLN A 195 -27.27 4.89 -11.30
N THR A 196 -27.80 4.12 -12.26
CA THR A 196 -28.85 3.11 -12.00
C THR A 196 -28.30 1.69 -11.91
N SER A 197 -27.22 1.40 -12.62
CA SER A 197 -26.56 0.11 -12.50
C SER A 197 -25.58 0.22 -11.34
N GLY A 198 -25.92 -0.36 -10.19
CA GLY A 198 -24.89 -0.75 -9.21
C GLY A 198 -23.83 -1.63 -9.88
N SER A 199 -22.70 -1.90 -9.23
CA SER A 199 -21.55 -2.68 -9.76
C SER A 199 -21.93 -4.12 -10.18
N LYS A 200 -22.70 -4.26 -11.25
CA LYS A 200 -23.28 -5.49 -11.79
C LYS A 200 -22.45 -6.02 -12.96
N GLY A 201 -21.12 -5.98 -12.82
CA GLY A 201 -20.27 -6.71 -13.75
C GLY A 201 -20.27 -8.17 -13.32
N GLU A 202 -20.72 -9.08 -14.17
CA GLU A 202 -20.48 -10.50 -13.90
C GLU A 202 -18.99 -10.77 -14.19
N PRO A 203 -18.24 -11.35 -13.23
CA PRO A 203 -16.94 -11.90 -13.55
C PRO A 203 -17.15 -12.97 -14.63
N GLY A 204 -16.30 -12.98 -15.66
CA GLY A 204 -16.38 -14.01 -16.70
C GLY A 204 -16.35 -15.41 -16.07
N LYS A 205 -17.04 -16.38 -16.69
CA LYS A 205 -17.11 -17.78 -16.23
C LYS A 205 -15.79 -18.56 -16.35
N GLU A 206 -14.67 -17.85 -16.41
CA GLU A 206 -13.35 -18.44 -16.52
C GLU A 206 -12.91 -19.03 -15.17
N ASN A 207 -12.00 -19.99 -15.20
CA ASN A 207 -11.47 -20.71 -14.03
C ASN A 207 -10.57 -19.82 -13.15
N HIS A 208 -11.08 -18.68 -12.68
CA HIS A 208 -10.36 -17.75 -11.83
C HIS A 208 -10.62 -18.02 -10.35
N SER A 209 -9.69 -17.57 -9.50
CA SER A 209 -9.83 -17.65 -8.04
C SER A 209 -10.93 -16.72 -7.51
N ALA A 210 -11.39 -16.97 -6.29
CA ALA A 210 -12.36 -16.09 -5.64
C ALA A 210 -11.80 -14.66 -5.47
N GLN A 211 -10.51 -14.54 -5.16
CA GLN A 211 -9.81 -13.24 -5.04
C GLN A 211 -9.77 -12.50 -6.37
N TRP A 212 -9.55 -13.20 -7.49
CA TRP A 212 -9.63 -12.57 -8.80
C TRP A 212 -11.04 -12.02 -9.07
N ALA A 213 -12.10 -12.78 -8.77
CA ALA A 213 -13.48 -12.35 -8.99
C ALA A 213 -13.85 -11.13 -8.12
N GLU A 214 -13.44 -11.13 -6.86
CA GLU A 214 -13.55 -9.96 -5.98
C GLU A 214 -12.79 -8.76 -6.56
N GLY A 215 -11.55 -8.99 -7.01
CA GLY A 215 -10.73 -7.99 -7.66
C GLY A 215 -11.42 -7.39 -8.88
N TYR A 216 -11.99 -8.24 -9.74
CA TYR A 216 -12.74 -7.83 -10.91
C TYR A 216 -13.87 -6.87 -10.57
N LEU A 217 -14.71 -7.23 -9.59
CA LEU A 217 -15.81 -6.38 -9.13
C LEU A 217 -15.31 -5.04 -8.58
N ASN A 218 -14.21 -5.05 -7.81
CA ASN A 218 -13.55 -3.85 -7.30
C ASN A 218 -13.01 -2.95 -8.44
N GLY A 219 -12.48 -3.55 -9.51
CA GLY A 219 -12.05 -2.86 -10.72
C GLY A 219 -13.20 -2.14 -11.42
N VAL A 220 -14.31 -2.86 -11.66
CA VAL A 220 -15.56 -2.31 -12.25
C VAL A 220 -16.09 -1.16 -11.41
N ALA A 221 -16.25 -1.38 -10.10
CA ALA A 221 -16.77 -0.39 -9.16
C ALA A 221 -15.91 0.89 -9.15
N SER A 222 -14.59 0.73 -9.22
CA SER A 222 -13.70 1.88 -9.22
C SER A 222 -13.81 2.74 -10.48
N VAL A 223 -13.93 2.13 -11.66
CA VAL A 223 -14.10 2.88 -12.92
C VAL A 223 -15.40 3.66 -12.87
N ARG A 224 -16.50 3.04 -12.41
CA ARG A 224 -17.79 3.71 -12.27
C ARG A 224 -17.75 4.88 -11.31
N ARG A 225 -17.10 4.74 -10.16
CA ARG A 225 -16.94 5.82 -9.18
C ARG A 225 -16.20 7.02 -9.76
N ARG A 226 -15.04 6.80 -10.41
CA ARG A 226 -14.28 7.89 -11.04
C ARG A 226 -15.06 8.53 -12.19
N LEU A 227 -15.75 7.72 -12.99
CA LEU A 227 -16.59 8.24 -14.06
C LEU A 227 -17.78 9.03 -13.52
N ALA A 228 -18.41 8.61 -12.43
CA ALA A 228 -19.49 9.36 -11.78
C ALA A 228 -19.00 10.75 -11.30
N GLN A 229 -17.79 10.82 -10.74
CA GLN A 229 -17.15 12.09 -10.37
C GLN A 229 -16.89 12.97 -11.61
N ALA A 230 -16.35 12.39 -12.68
CA ALA A 230 -16.14 13.11 -13.94
C ALA A 230 -17.46 13.60 -14.56
N LEU A 231 -18.53 12.80 -14.50
CA LEU A 231 -19.87 13.18 -14.98
C LEU A 231 -20.47 14.34 -14.17
N ALA A 232 -20.25 14.37 -12.86
CA ALA A 232 -20.71 15.46 -11.99
C ALA A 232 -20.08 16.82 -12.36
N SER A 233 -18.90 16.84 -12.99
CA SER A 233 -18.29 18.07 -13.51
C SER A 233 -18.99 18.64 -14.76
N GLY A 234 -19.74 17.81 -15.50
CA GLY A 234 -20.29 18.15 -16.82
C GLY A 234 -19.25 18.29 -17.96
N ASN A 235 -17.95 18.13 -17.69
CA ASN A 235 -16.90 18.33 -18.68
C ASN A 235 -16.70 17.10 -19.58
N LYS A 236 -17.04 17.24 -20.87
CA LYS A 236 -16.91 16.18 -21.88
C LYS A 236 -15.49 15.64 -22.04
N GLU A 237 -14.47 16.48 -21.86
CA GLU A 237 -13.08 16.04 -21.98
C GLU A 237 -12.64 15.24 -20.76
N GLN A 238 -13.12 15.56 -19.56
CA GLN A 238 -12.87 14.74 -18.36
C GLN A 238 -13.50 13.36 -18.47
N ILE A 239 -14.71 13.27 -19.03
CA ILE A 239 -15.38 11.98 -19.28
C ILE A 239 -14.55 11.11 -20.24
N LYS A 240 -14.08 11.68 -21.35
CA LYS A 240 -13.23 10.96 -22.33
C LYS A 240 -11.88 10.57 -21.74
N ALA A 241 -11.26 11.48 -20.99
CA ALA A 241 -9.99 11.24 -20.31
C ALA A 241 -10.12 10.07 -19.33
N GLU A 242 -11.15 10.09 -18.49
CA GLU A 242 -11.40 9.03 -17.51
C GLU A 242 -11.66 7.67 -18.16
N LEU A 243 -12.45 7.63 -19.24
CA LEU A 243 -12.68 6.40 -20.01
C LEU A 243 -11.41 5.88 -20.72
N SER A 244 -10.38 6.71 -20.88
CA SER A 244 -9.11 6.34 -21.51
C SER A 244 -8.00 6.06 -20.51
N LYS A 245 -8.19 6.50 -19.26
CA LYS A 245 -7.22 6.40 -18.18
C LYS A 245 -6.96 4.93 -17.80
N PRO A 246 -5.70 4.46 -17.79
CA PRO A 246 -5.33 3.15 -17.28
C PRO A 246 -5.83 2.91 -15.85
N PHE A 247 -5.89 1.66 -15.42
CA PHE A 247 -6.35 1.36 -14.06
C PHE A 247 -5.33 1.81 -13.01
N ASP A 248 -4.05 1.55 -13.28
CA ASP A 248 -2.94 1.81 -12.37
C ASP A 248 -2.32 3.21 -12.52
N SER A 249 -2.83 4.05 -13.43
CA SER A 249 -2.32 5.43 -13.55
C SER A 249 -2.78 6.27 -12.36
N SER A 250 -1.85 6.95 -11.72
CA SER A 250 -2.13 7.84 -10.59
C SER A 250 -3.17 8.91 -10.93
N GLU A 251 -4.04 9.21 -9.97
CA GLU A 251 -4.70 10.51 -9.94
C GLU A 251 -3.61 11.52 -9.63
N GLU A 252 -3.10 12.19 -10.66
CA GLU A 252 -2.42 13.46 -10.45
C GLU A 252 -3.47 14.38 -9.84
N ASP A 253 -3.38 14.56 -8.52
CA ASP A 253 -4.19 15.53 -7.79
C ASP A 253 -3.85 16.92 -8.34
N HIS A 254 -4.64 17.40 -9.30
CA HIS A 254 -4.69 18.82 -9.63
C HIS A 254 -5.39 19.55 -8.47
N LYS A 255 -4.62 19.87 -7.43
CA LYS A 255 -5.02 20.79 -6.36
C LYS A 255 -4.82 22.23 -6.79
#